data_AF-A0A7C1XET8-F1
#
_entry.id   AF-A0A7C1XET8-F1
#
_cell.length_a   1.000
_cell.length_b   1.000
_cell.length_c   1.000
_cell.angle_alpha   90.00
_cell.angle_beta   90.00
_cell.angle_gamma   90.00
#
_symmetry.space_group_name_H-M   'P 1'
#
loop_
_entity.id
_entity.type
_entity.pdbx_description
1 polymer ?
#
loop_
_entity_poly.entity_id
_entity_poly.type
_entity_poly.pdbx_seq_one_letter_code
_entity_poly.pdbx_strand_id
1 'polypeptide(L)' 'MLLSLLLLAACSAPTPWVKPYERARLADPIMSFTRDPVSSAYINHVYQAREGARGAENGQGGGCGCN' A
#
# COMPACT_ATOMS: atom_id res chain seq x y z
N MET A 1 -31.08 -16.00 -6.02
CA MET A 1 -30.76 -14.70 -6.65
C MET A 1 -30.72 -13.53 -5.67
N LEU A 2 -30.56 -13.74 -4.34
CA LEU A 2 -30.37 -12.64 -3.38
C LEU A 2 -28.92 -12.61 -2.86
N LEU A 3 -28.32 -13.80 -2.71
CA LEU A 3 -26.94 -14.00 -2.27
C LEU A 3 -25.91 -13.36 -3.23
N SER A 4 -26.20 -13.36 -4.54
CA SER A 4 -25.36 -12.78 -5.57
C SER A 4 -25.24 -11.25 -5.45
N LEU A 5 -26.27 -10.56 -4.94
CA LEU A 5 -26.25 -9.11 -4.78
C LEU A 5 -25.42 -8.66 -3.56
N LEU A 6 -25.38 -9.47 -2.49
CA LEU A 6 -24.56 -9.17 -1.31
C LEU A 6 -23.06 -9.16 -1.61
N LEU A 7 -22.61 -10.04 -2.53
CA LEU A 7 -21.21 -10.14 -2.92
C LEU A 7 -20.72 -8.92 -3.72
N LEU A 8 -21.62 -8.21 -4.41
CA LEU A 8 -21.28 -7.00 -5.18
C LEU A 8 -21.19 -5.74 -4.31
N ALA A 9 -21.80 -5.72 -3.11
CA ALA A 9 -21.72 -4.59 -2.20
C ALA A 9 -20.32 -4.40 -1.57
N ALA A 10 -19.43 -5.39 -1.68
CA ALA A 10 -18.06 -5.29 -1.19
C ALA A 10 -17.12 -4.50 -2.12
N CYS A 11 -17.53 -4.21 -3.36
CA CYS A 11 -16.74 -3.43 -4.32
C CYS A 11 -16.92 -1.92 -4.20
N SER A 12 -17.87 -1.42 -3.39
CA SER A 12 -17.94 0.01 -3.10
C SER A 12 -16.86 0.37 -2.10
N ALA A 13 -15.94 1.24 -2.50
CA ALA A 13 -14.96 1.84 -1.58
C ALA A 13 -15.71 2.47 -0.39
N PRO A 14 -15.24 2.27 0.85
CA PRO A 14 -15.90 2.84 2.02
C PRO A 14 -15.94 4.37 1.91
N THR A 15 -17.15 4.91 1.88
CA THR A 15 -17.42 6.33 2.11
C THR A 15 -17.69 6.50 3.60
N PRO A 16 -16.92 7.31 4.34
CA PRO A 16 -16.08 8.42 3.88
C PRO A 16 -14.64 8.02 3.55
N TRP A 17 -14.09 8.63 2.50
CA TRP A 17 -12.67 8.61 2.21
C TRP A 17 -11.88 9.24 3.35
N VAL A 18 -10.68 8.72 3.63
CA VAL A 18 -9.72 9.35 4.56
C VAL A 18 -9.46 10.77 4.08
N LYS A 19 -9.63 11.76 4.96
CA LYS A 19 -9.41 13.16 4.58
C LYS A 19 -7.95 13.37 4.19
N PRO A 20 -7.62 14.28 3.24
CA PRO A 20 -6.25 14.47 2.77
C PRO A 20 -5.22 14.72 3.88
N TYR A 21 -5.60 15.43 4.95
CA TYR A 21 -4.74 15.74 6.10
C TYR A 21 -4.61 14.58 7.12
N GLU A 22 -5.51 13.59 7.09
CA GLU A 22 -5.43 12.39 7.93
C GLU A 22 -4.49 11.34 7.31
N ARG A 23 -4.19 11.44 6.01
CA ARG A 23 -3.25 10.53 5.32
C ARG A 23 -1.82 10.60 5.87
N ALA A 24 -1.42 11.74 6.44
CA ALA A 24 -0.12 11.87 7.11
C ALA A 24 0.03 10.88 8.29
N ARG A 25 -1.08 10.47 8.92
CA ARG A 25 -1.07 9.46 9.98
C ARG A 25 -0.80 8.05 9.44
N LEU A 26 -1.05 7.80 8.16
CA LEU A 26 -0.80 6.48 7.56
C LEU A 26 0.71 6.25 7.33
N ALA A 27 1.46 7.32 7.07
CA ALA A 27 2.90 7.30 6.87
C ALA A 27 3.73 7.49 8.16
N ASP A 28 3.17 7.16 9.34
CA ASP A 28 3.93 7.22 10.59
C ASP A 28 5.12 6.26 10.54
N PRO A 29 6.36 6.69 10.88
CA PRO A 29 7.54 5.81 10.89
C PRO A 29 7.35 4.52 11.71
N ILE A 30 6.49 4.52 12.74
CA ILE A 30 6.19 3.32 13.53
C ILE A 30 5.46 2.24 12.72
N MET A 31 4.73 2.65 11.67
CA MET A 31 4.00 1.75 10.77
C MET A 31 4.86 1.28 9.58
N SER A 32 6.15 1.64 9.55
CA SER A 32 7.07 1.15 8.53
C SER A 32 7.25 -0.36 8.63
N PHE A 33 7.11 -1.06 7.50
CA PHE A 33 7.37 -2.50 7.41
C PHE A 33 8.85 -2.85 7.56
N THR A 34 9.75 -1.88 7.34
CA THR A 34 11.19 -2.07 7.48
C THR A 34 11.76 -1.14 8.54
N ARG A 35 12.67 -1.69 9.36
CA ARG A 35 13.44 -0.90 10.32
C ARG A 35 14.55 -0.09 9.66
N ASP A 36 15.08 -0.57 8.54
CA ASP A 36 16.29 -0.07 7.89
C ASP A 36 15.98 0.32 6.43
N PRO A 37 15.31 1.48 6.19
CA PRO A 37 14.75 1.82 4.88
C PRO A 37 15.81 1.95 3.78
N VAL A 38 17.02 2.40 4.12
CA VAL A 38 18.13 2.56 3.17
C VAL A 38 18.61 1.19 2.64
N SER A 39 18.78 0.22 3.54
CA SER A 39 19.19 -1.13 3.16
C SER A 39 18.11 -1.83 2.34
N SER A 40 16.86 -1.72 2.77
CA SER A 40 15.72 -2.31 2.05
C SER A 40 15.55 -1.71 0.65
N ALA A 41 15.74 -0.40 0.49
CA ALA A 41 15.69 0.25 -0.83
C ALA A 41 16.79 -0.27 -1.77
N TYR A 42 18.01 -0.46 -1.26
CA TYR A 42 19.11 -1.03 -2.03
C TYR A 42 18.79 -2.45 -2.52
N ILE A 43 18.32 -3.32 -1.62
CA ILE A 43 17.98 -4.71 -1.97
C ILE A 43 16.80 -4.77 -2.95
N ASN A 44 15.77 -3.95 -2.77
CA ASN A 44 14.68 -3.84 -3.74
C ASN A 44 15.18 -3.40 -5.12
N HIS A 45 16.10 -2.45 -5.19
CA HIS A 45 16.70 -2.05 -6.48
C HIS A 45 17.41 -3.22 -7.18
N VAL A 46 18.10 -4.08 -6.42
CA VAL A 46 18.73 -5.30 -6.96
C VAL A 46 17.67 -6.27 -7.49
N TYR A 47 16.58 -6.51 -6.75
CA TYR A 47 15.49 -7.36 -7.22
C TYR A 47 14.83 -6.80 -8.47
N GLN A 48 14.53 -5.50 -8.52
CA GLN A 48 13.97 -4.87 -9.71
C GLN A 48 14.84 -5.05 -10.96
N ALA A 49 16.16 -5.00 -10.79
CA ALA A 49 17.10 -5.22 -11.89
C ALA A 49 17.13 -6.70 -12.34
N ARG A 50 17.06 -7.64 -11.38
CA ARG A 50 17.13 -9.09 -11.66
C ARG A 50 15.84 -9.64 -12.24
N GLU A 51 14.71 -9.21 -11.69
CA GLU A 51 13.38 -9.73 -12.04
C GLU A 51 12.74 -8.95 -13.20
N GLY A 52 13.34 -7.85 -13.65
CA GLY A 52 12.79 -6.99 -14.71
C GLY A 52 11.46 -6.33 -14.33
N ALA A 53 11.06 -6.36 -13.05
CA ALA A 53 9.82 -5.80 -12.54
C ALA A 53 10.13 -4.55 -11.70
N ARG A 54 9.64 -3.37 -12.12
CA ARG A 54 9.78 -2.08 -11.42
C ARG A 54 8.41 -1.65 -10.92
N GLY A 55 8.32 -1.13 -9.70
CA GLY A 55 7.09 -0.57 -9.14
C GLY A 55 6.15 -1.59 -8.49
N ALA A 56 6.59 -2.84 -8.31
CA ALA A 56 5.81 -3.89 -7.62
C ALA A 56 5.95 -3.84 -6.09
N GLU A 57 6.84 -2.99 -5.59
CA GLU A 57 7.05 -2.79 -4.15
C GLU A 57 6.00 -1.85 -3.56
N ASN A 58 5.71 -2.05 -2.27
CA ASN A 58 4.80 -1.21 -1.51
C ASN A 58 5.19 0.27 -1.64
N GLY A 59 4.20 1.15 -1.83
CA GLY A 59 4.39 2.61 -1.89
C GLY A 59 5.13 3.17 -0.66
N GLN A 60 5.63 4.40 -0.77
CA GLN A 60 6.41 5.05 0.29
C GLN A 60 5.62 5.16 1.61
N GLY A 61 5.89 4.26 2.57
CA GLY A 61 5.36 4.31 3.93
C GLY A 61 4.63 3.05 4.37
N GLY A 62 4.07 3.08 5.59
CA GLY A 62 3.15 2.07 6.09
C GLY A 62 1.76 2.22 5.46
N GLY A 63 1.07 1.10 5.22
CA GLY A 63 -0.32 1.08 4.72
C GLY A 63 -0.52 0.37 3.37
N CYS A 64 -1.77 0.34 2.89
CA CYS A 64 -2.14 0.01 1.49
C CYS A 64 -1.33 0.96 0.61
N GLY A 65 -0.33 0.47 -0.13
CA GLY A 65 0.56 1.25 -1.00
C GLY A 65 -0.13 1.87 -2.21
N CYS A 66 -1.24 2.54 -1.94
CA CYS A 66 -2.25 3.02 -2.85
C CYS A 66 -1.99 4.52 -2.99
N ASN A 67 -1.18 4.90 -4.00
CA ASN A 67 -0.97 6.29 -4.41
C ASN A 67 -2.28 6.91 -4.93
#